data_AF-A0A7S3GWJ7-F1
#
_entry.id   AF-A0A7S3GWJ7-F1
#
_cell.length_a   1.000
_cell.length_b   1.000
_cell.length_c   1.000
_cell.angle_alpha   90.00
_cell.angle_beta   90.00
_cell.angle_gamma   90.00
#
_symmetry.space_group_name_H-M   'P 1'
#
loop_
_entity.id
_entity.type
_entity.pdbx_description
1 polymer ?
#
loop_
_entity_poly.entity_id
_entity_poly.type
_entity_poly.pdbx_seq_one_letter_code
_entity_poly.pdbx_strand_id
1 'polypeptide(L)'
;DISEEDRVAQEEEQLQVARKKELRAIYIDELKQIATSKGLETCKKDDMIEAVVAFEAKERADARAHKAKLRAVVVSKKEELKALPLPELRDVSNDYGIKGQLTKHARIEQILKLWQQADGVDKALAT
;
A
#
# COMPACT_ATOMS: atom_id res chain seq x y z
N ASP A 1 -22.17 -11.96 -4.34
CA ASP A 1 -21.05 -11.01 -4.48
C ASP A 1 -19.74 -11.69 -4.18
N ILE A 2 -18.76 -11.55 -5.06
CA ILE A 2 -17.40 -12.05 -4.88
C ILE A 2 -16.70 -11.10 -3.89
N SER A 3 -15.93 -11.63 -2.93
CA SER A 3 -15.24 -10.77 -1.95
C SER A 3 -14.12 -9.96 -2.62
N GLU A 4 -13.69 -8.86 -2.00
CA GLU A 4 -12.54 -8.08 -2.50
C GLU A 4 -11.26 -8.91 -2.55
N GLU A 5 -11.09 -9.86 -1.63
CA GLU A 5 -9.95 -10.78 -1.61
C GLU A 5 -9.98 -11.73 -2.80
N ASP A 6 -11.16 -12.29 -3.11
CA ASP A 6 -11.34 -13.14 -4.29
C ASP A 6 -11.13 -12.37 -5.60
N ARG A 7 -11.56 -11.10 -5.67
CA ARG A 7 -11.31 -10.24 -6.84
C ARG A 7 -9.82 -10.02 -7.07
N VAL A 8 -9.08 -9.69 -6.01
CA VAL A 8 -7.62 -9.49 -6.09
C VAL A 8 -6.92 -10.78 -6.49
N ALA A 9 -7.36 -11.93 -5.98
CA ALA A 9 -6.81 -13.23 -6.36
C ALA A 9 -7.03 -13.54 -7.85
N GLN A 10 -8.25 -13.30 -8.37
CA GLN A 10 -8.57 -13.49 -9.79
C GLN A 10 -7.77 -12.55 -10.70
N GLU A 11 -7.63 -11.27 -10.33
CA GLU A 11 -6.82 -10.31 -11.07
C GLU A 11 -5.34 -10.71 -11.09
N GLU A 12 -4.80 -11.19 -9.97
CA GLU A 12 -3.42 -11.65 -9.89
C GLU A 12 -3.19 -12.91 -10.74
N GLU A 13 -4.12 -13.88 -10.73
CA GLU A 13 -4.03 -15.07 -11.57
C GLU A 13 -3.99 -14.71 -13.06
N GLN A 14 -4.88 -13.82 -13.51
CA GLN A 14 -4.93 -13.36 -14.90
C GLN A 14 -3.63 -12.66 -15.30
N LEU A 15 -3.08 -11.82 -14.42
CA LEU A 15 -1.82 -11.12 -14.66
C LEU A 15 -0.65 -12.10 -14.76
N GLN A 16 -0.58 -13.10 -13.88
CA GLN A 16 0.45 -14.14 -13.95
C GLN A 16 0.36 -14.94 -15.25
N VAL A 17 -0.85 -15.32 -15.69
CA VAL A 17 -1.05 -16.05 -16.96
C VAL A 17 -0.60 -15.21 -18.15
N ALA A 18 -1.02 -13.95 -18.22
CA ALA A 18 -0.61 -13.02 -19.28
C ALA A 18 0.92 -12.85 -19.30
N ARG A 19 1.52 -12.65 -18.13
CA ARG A 19 2.96 -12.46 -17.99
C ARG A 19 3.76 -13.70 -18.36
N LYS A 20 3.31 -14.90 -17.96
CA LYS A 20 3.93 -16.16 -18.40
C LYS A 20 3.92 -16.27 -19.92
N LYS A 21 2.83 -15.91 -20.58
CA LYS A 21 2.72 -15.93 -22.05
C LYS A 21 3.73 -14.98 -22.71
N GLU A 22 3.87 -13.76 -22.19
CA GLU A 22 4.87 -12.80 -22.67
C GLU A 22 6.30 -13.34 -22.51
N LEU A 23 6.66 -13.83 -21.33
CA LEU A 23 8.01 -14.33 -21.04
C LEU A 23 8.36 -15.61 -21.82
N ARG A 24 7.36 -16.40 -22.22
CA ARG A 24 7.58 -17.53 -23.14
C ARG A 24 7.96 -17.06 -24.54
N ALA A 25 7.42 -15.93 -24.99
CA ALA A 25 7.60 -15.39 -26.33
C ALA A 25 8.95 -14.66 -26.54
N ILE A 26 9.61 -14.22 -25.48
CA ILE A 26 10.92 -13.54 -25.57
C ILE A 26 12.09 -14.53 -25.71
N TYR A 27 13.25 -14.02 -26.15
CA TYR A 27 14.46 -14.82 -26.25
C TYR A 27 15.05 -15.11 -24.87
N ILE A 28 15.75 -16.25 -24.75
CA ILE A 28 16.32 -16.68 -23.46
C ILE A 28 17.32 -15.67 -22.89
N ASP A 29 18.06 -14.96 -23.73
CA ASP A 29 19.03 -13.97 -23.29
C ASP A 29 18.35 -12.73 -22.71
N GLU A 30 17.23 -12.28 -23.30
CA GLU A 30 16.39 -11.22 -22.73
C GLU A 30 15.77 -11.65 -21.40
N LEU A 31 15.30 -12.91 -21.31
CA LEU A 31 14.76 -13.45 -20.06
C LEU A 31 15.82 -13.50 -18.95
N LYS A 32 17.07 -13.86 -19.27
CA LYS A 32 18.19 -13.81 -18.31
C LYS A 32 18.47 -12.39 -17.82
N GLN A 33 18.39 -11.38 -18.70
CA GLN A 33 18.53 -9.98 -18.28
C GLN A 33 17.42 -9.57 -17.32
N ILE A 34 16.17 -9.97 -17.59
CA ILE A 34 15.04 -9.71 -16.69
C ILE A 34 15.27 -10.39 -15.33
N ALA A 35 15.61 -11.69 -15.32
CA ALA A 35 15.86 -12.44 -14.09
C ALA A 35 16.97 -11.80 -13.25
N THR A 36 18.12 -11.51 -13.87
CA THR A 36 19.27 -10.90 -13.18
C THR A 36 18.99 -9.49 -12.68
N SER A 37 18.23 -8.68 -13.43
CA SER A 37 17.80 -7.33 -12.97
C SER A 37 16.95 -7.36 -11.70
N LYS A 38 16.28 -8.49 -11.45
CA LYS A 38 15.47 -8.76 -10.24
C LYS A 38 16.26 -9.52 -9.16
N GLY A 39 17.56 -9.74 -9.36
CA GLY A 39 18.40 -10.51 -8.45
C GLY A 39 18.10 -12.01 -8.43
N LEU A 40 17.43 -12.54 -9.46
CA LEU A 40 17.11 -13.96 -9.59
C LEU A 40 18.24 -14.71 -10.30
N GLU A 41 18.39 -15.99 -9.96
CA GLU A 41 19.34 -16.88 -10.62
C GLU A 41 18.91 -17.22 -12.06
N THR A 42 19.89 -17.37 -12.95
CA THR A 42 19.64 -17.85 -14.32
C THR A 42 19.67 -19.37 -14.37
N CYS A 43 18.55 -19.99 -14.73
CA CYS A 43 18.39 -21.43 -14.81
C CYS A 43 17.75 -21.84 -16.15
N LYS A 44 16.99 -22.95 -16.19
CA LYS A 44 16.25 -23.34 -17.39
C LYS A 44 15.18 -22.30 -17.69
N LYS A 45 14.81 -22.16 -18.98
CA LYS A 45 13.86 -21.13 -19.43
C LYS A 45 12.55 -21.16 -18.63
N ASP A 46 11.91 -22.31 -18.47
CA ASP A 46 10.64 -22.42 -17.75
C ASP A 46 10.79 -22.08 -16.26
N ASP A 47 11.86 -22.55 -15.62
CA ASP A 47 12.14 -22.24 -14.21
C ASP A 47 12.36 -20.73 -13.99
N MET A 48 13.05 -20.05 -14.92
CA MET A 48 13.22 -18.58 -14.88
C MET A 48 11.89 -17.85 -15.05
N ILE A 49 11.00 -18.34 -15.93
CA ILE A 49 9.67 -17.73 -16.12
C ILE A 49 8.86 -17.81 -14.83
N GLU A 50 8.83 -18.97 -14.19
CA GLU A 50 8.12 -19.16 -12.92
C GLU A 50 8.72 -18.29 -11.82
N ALA A 51 10.06 -18.22 -11.71
CA ALA A 51 10.74 -17.38 -10.73
C ALA A 51 10.44 -15.89 -10.92
N VAL A 52 10.49 -15.38 -12.16
CA VAL A 52 10.18 -13.97 -12.46
C VAL A 52 8.73 -13.64 -12.12
N VAL A 53 7.80 -14.51 -12.50
CA VAL A 53 6.36 -14.29 -12.25
C VAL A 53 6.04 -14.33 -10.75
N ALA A 54 6.63 -15.28 -10.02
CA ALA A 54 6.47 -15.37 -8.57
C ALA A 54 7.06 -14.15 -7.85
N PHE A 55 8.24 -13.68 -8.28
CA PHE A 55 8.86 -12.48 -7.74
C PHE A 55 7.98 -11.25 -7.98
N GLU A 56 7.53 -11.03 -9.22
CA GLU A 56 6.66 -9.89 -9.57
C GLU A 56 5.31 -9.95 -8.82
N ALA A 57 4.74 -11.14 -8.62
CA ALA A 57 3.52 -11.32 -7.83
C ALA A 57 3.73 -10.96 -6.36
N LYS A 58 4.88 -11.36 -5.78
CA LYS A 58 5.27 -10.97 -4.44
C LYS A 58 5.45 -9.45 -4.32
N GLU A 59 6.14 -8.80 -5.26
CA GLU A 59 6.30 -7.34 -5.27
C GLU A 59 4.95 -6.61 -5.22
N ARG A 60 3.96 -7.07 -6.01
CA ARG A 60 2.61 -6.52 -5.99
C ARG A 60 1.88 -6.77 -4.67
N ALA A 61 2.01 -7.98 -4.11
CA ALA A 61 1.43 -8.31 -2.81
C ALA A 61 2.01 -7.44 -1.68
N ASP A 62 3.33 -7.28 -1.64
CA ASP A 62 4.03 -6.46 -0.67
C ASP A 62 3.62 -4.97 -0.81
N ALA A 63 3.51 -4.46 -2.03
CA ALA A 63 3.02 -3.10 -2.28
C ALA A 63 1.56 -2.90 -1.80
N ARG A 64 0.67 -3.87 -2.03
CA ARG A 64 -0.72 -3.84 -1.55
C ARG A 64 -0.76 -3.86 -0.02
N ALA A 65 0.02 -4.73 0.62
CA ALA A 65 0.12 -4.84 2.07
C ALA A 65 0.66 -3.55 2.69
N HIS A 66 1.71 -2.97 2.11
CA HIS A 66 2.26 -1.69 2.56
C HIS A 66 1.21 -0.57 2.46
N LYS A 67 0.53 -0.44 1.32
CA LYS A 67 -0.55 0.54 1.15
C LYS A 67 -1.71 0.32 2.14
N ALA A 68 -2.06 -0.93 2.42
CA ALA A 68 -3.07 -1.26 3.42
C ALA A 68 -2.62 -0.83 4.82
N LYS A 69 -1.36 -1.07 5.18
CA LYS A 69 -0.77 -0.63 6.46
C LYS A 69 -0.83 0.89 6.62
N LEU A 70 -0.43 1.65 5.58
CA LEU A 70 -0.51 3.12 5.59
C LEU A 70 -1.96 3.61 5.79
N ARG A 71 -2.92 3.02 5.08
CA ARG A 71 -4.35 3.36 5.26
C ARG A 71 -4.85 3.04 6.66
N ALA A 72 -4.48 1.89 7.20
CA ALA A 72 -4.90 1.46 8.53
C ALA A 72 -4.44 2.46 9.61
N VAL A 73 -3.22 2.99 9.49
CA VAL A 73 -2.69 4.04 10.37
C VAL A 73 -3.51 5.32 10.30
N VAL A 74 -3.86 5.79 9.10
CA VAL A 74 -4.70 6.99 8.93
C VAL A 74 -6.12 6.78 9.48
N VAL A 75 -6.72 5.61 9.21
CA VAL A 75 -8.04 5.25 9.72
C VAL A 75 -8.03 5.18 11.25
N SER A 76 -7.05 4.50 11.84
CA SER A 76 -6.88 4.42 13.28
C SER A 76 -6.74 5.81 13.90
N LYS A 77 -5.91 6.69 13.31
CA LYS A 77 -5.78 8.07 13.79
C LYS A 77 -7.09 8.86 13.70
N LYS A 78 -7.86 8.66 12.64
CA LYS A 78 -9.17 9.28 12.46
C LYS A 78 -10.16 8.81 13.52
N GLU A 79 -10.20 7.52 13.83
CA GLU A 79 -11.07 6.97 14.87
C GLU A 79 -10.67 7.45 16.28
N GLU A 80 -9.37 7.57 16.59
CA GLU A 80 -8.90 8.22 17.83
C GLU A 80 -9.47 9.63 17.98
N LEU A 81 -9.35 10.46 16.94
CA LEU A 81 -9.87 11.84 16.96
C LEU A 81 -11.40 11.90 17.04
N LYS A 82 -12.11 10.93 16.45
CA LYS A 82 -13.57 10.82 16.58
C LYS A 82 -13.99 10.44 17.99
N ALA A 83 -13.21 9.60 18.67
CA ALA A 83 -13.49 9.16 20.03
C ALA A 83 -13.32 10.29 21.06
N LEU A 84 -12.48 11.29 20.79
CA LEU A 84 -12.28 12.44 21.68
C LEU A 84 -13.57 13.25 21.92
N PRO A 85 -13.86 13.63 23.18
CA PRO A 85 -14.84 14.67 23.50
C PRO A 85 -14.56 15.98 22.77
N LEU A 86 -15.61 16.76 22.47
CA LEU A 86 -15.47 18.01 21.73
C LEU A 86 -14.51 19.03 22.39
N PRO A 87 -14.48 19.19 23.74
CA PRO A 87 -13.49 20.07 24.38
C PRO A 87 -12.05 19.62 24.11
N GLU A 88 -11.73 18.34 24.32
CA GLU A 88 -10.38 17.80 24.08
C GLU A 88 -9.97 17.91 22.61
N LEU A 89 -10.90 17.63 21.68
CA LEU A 89 -10.63 17.81 20.26
C LEU A 89 -10.38 19.28 19.89
N ARG A 90 -11.00 20.24 20.59
CA ARG A 90 -10.70 21.66 20.41
C ARG A 90 -9.30 22.00 20.88
N ASP A 91 -8.84 21.42 21.98
CA ASP A 91 -7.49 21.64 22.50
C ASP A 91 -6.44 21.08 21.53
N VAL A 92 -6.60 19.83 21.08
CA VAL A 92 -5.73 19.25 20.04
C VAL A 92 -5.75 20.11 18.78
N SER A 93 -6.93 20.52 18.31
CA SER A 93 -7.04 21.41 17.15
C SER A 93 -6.28 22.72 17.35
N ASN A 94 -6.31 23.31 18.55
CA ASN A 94 -5.59 24.55 18.85
C ASN A 94 -4.07 24.34 18.85
N ASP A 95 -3.57 23.18 19.31
CA ASP A 95 -2.15 22.82 19.26
C ASP A 95 -1.63 22.71 17.82
N TYR A 96 -2.48 22.25 16.91
CA TYR A 96 -2.23 22.28 15.46
C TYR A 96 -2.43 23.67 14.83
N GLY A 97 -2.70 24.71 15.63
CA GLY A 97 -2.95 26.07 15.14
C GLY A 97 -4.32 26.28 14.50
N ILE A 98 -5.21 25.29 14.55
CA ILE A 98 -6.55 25.35 13.97
C ILE A 98 -7.52 25.99 14.97
N LYS A 99 -7.87 27.25 14.70
CA LYS A 99 -8.75 28.08 15.56
C LYS A 99 -10.09 28.38 14.88
N GLY A 100 -11.08 28.81 15.67
CA GLY A 100 -12.39 29.28 15.18
C GLY A 100 -13.55 28.31 15.36
N GLN A 101 -14.73 28.70 14.87
CA GLN A 101 -15.98 27.93 15.03
C GLN A 101 -16.11 26.88 13.93
N LEU A 102 -15.53 25.71 14.18
CA LEU A 102 -15.54 24.55 13.29
C LEU A 102 -16.41 23.42 13.87
N THR A 103 -17.04 22.65 12.99
CA THR A 103 -17.72 21.41 13.36
C THR A 103 -16.70 20.36 13.83
N LYS A 104 -17.16 19.36 14.61
CA LYS A 104 -16.31 18.24 15.04
C LYS A 104 -15.63 17.57 13.83
N HIS A 105 -16.40 17.30 12.77
CA HIS A 105 -15.87 16.71 11.54
C HIS A 105 -14.79 17.57 10.87
N ALA A 106 -15.03 18.88 10.73
CA ALA A 106 -14.06 19.79 10.11
C ALA A 106 -12.73 19.86 10.89
N ARG A 107 -12.77 19.81 12.23
CA ARG A 107 -11.57 19.76 13.07
C ARG A 107 -10.77 18.48 12.82
N ILE A 108 -11.44 17.33 12.78
CA ILE A 108 -10.80 16.03 12.54
C ILE A 108 -10.08 16.02 11.18
N GLU A 109 -10.74 16.47 10.11
CA GLU A 109 -10.14 16.49 8.78
C GLU A 109 -8.94 17.45 8.71
N GLN A 110 -9.01 18.62 9.36
CA GLN A 110 -7.88 19.56 9.39
C GLN A 110 -6.70 19.03 10.22
N ILE A 111 -6.96 18.43 11.39
CA ILE A 111 -5.92 17.78 12.20
C ILE A 111 -5.26 16.66 11.41
N LEU A 112 -6.04 15.76 10.79
CA LEU A 112 -5.51 14.65 9.99
C LEU A 112 -4.65 15.15 8.83
N LYS A 113 -5.06 16.23 8.16
CA LYS A 113 -4.29 16.83 7.09
C LYS A 113 -2.94 17.34 7.58
N LEU A 114 -2.92 18.14 8.65
CA LEU A 114 -1.67 18.69 9.18
C LEU A 114 -0.77 17.60 9.78
N TRP A 115 -1.34 16.60 10.44
CA TRP A 115 -0.61 15.45 10.95
C TRP A 115 0.04 14.64 9.81
N GLN A 116 -0.67 14.40 8.71
CA GLN A 116 -0.09 13.74 7.52
C GLN A 116 1.01 14.60 6.87
N GLN A 117 0.83 15.92 6.78
CA GLN A 117 1.85 16.85 6.26
C GLN A 117 3.10 16.94 7.14
N ALA A 118 2.99 16.55 8.41
CA ALA A 118 4.08 16.53 9.39
C ALA A 118 4.68 15.12 9.59
N ASP A 119 4.66 14.29 8.55
CA ASP A 119 5.15 12.90 8.54
C ASP A 119 4.50 12.00 9.60
N GLY A 120 3.26 12.30 9.98
CA GLY A 120 2.57 11.61 11.06
C GLY A 120 2.40 10.12 10.83
N VAL A 121 2.15 9.71 9.58
CA VAL A 121 2.00 8.30 9.20
C VAL A 121 3.31 7.54 9.39
N ASP A 122 4.43 8.10 8.94
CA ASP A 122 5.74 7.47 9.05
C ASP A 122 6.20 7.41 10.51
N LYS A 123 5.98 8.48 11.27
CA LYS A 123 6.26 8.51 12.72
C LYS A 123 5.47 7.46 13.50
N ALA A 124 4.20 7.26 13.16
CA ALA A 124 3.35 6.23 13.78
C ALA A 124 3.75 4.80 13.38
N LEU A 125 4.43 4.64 12.23
CA LEU A 125 4.95 3.34 11.80
C LEU A 125 6.34 3.02 12.36
N ALA A 126 7.05 4.00 12.90
CA ALA A 126 8.39 3.87 13.46
C ALA A 126 8.39 3.53 14.97
N THR A 127 7.23 3.58 15.62
CA THR A 127 6.98 3.16 17.02
C THR A 127 6.56 1.70 17.10
#